data_AF-A0A919X6W4-F1
#
_entry.id   AF-A0A919X6W4-F1
#
_cell.length_a   1.000
_cell.length_b   1.000
_cell.length_c   1.000
_cell.angle_alpha   90.00
_cell.angle_beta   90.00
_cell.angle_gamma   90.00
#
_symmetry.space_group_name_H-M   'P 1'
#
loop_
_entity.id
_entity.type
_entity.pdbx_description
1 polymer ?
#
loop_
_entity_poly.entity_id
_entity_poly.type
_entity_poly.pdbx_seq_one_letter_code
_entity_poly.pdbx_strand_id
1 'polypeptide(L)'
;MLIVLGLLSGVIISLIGSFIISLIPWIPFAPVFLTTVIPSVLIFVILTFRIKPDASKFMYWVNSFIALFVVGFLTFLIRNYFQWKAVAHIEGSGLVWDAVILFNILYSLGVALIISPIGYLVIKRIAQLKKQYL
;
A
#
# COMPACT_ATOMS: atom_id res chain seq x y z
N MET A 1 9.48 20.62 -0.54
CA MET A 1 9.20 19.95 -1.83
C MET A 1 9.14 18.43 -1.73
N LEU A 2 10.17 17.75 -1.19
CA LEU A 2 10.20 16.28 -1.09
C LEU A 2 9.05 15.67 -0.28
N ILE A 3 8.68 16.28 0.86
CA ILE A 3 7.53 15.82 1.67
C ILE A 3 6.24 15.84 0.84
N VAL A 4 6.01 16.93 0.09
CA VAL A 4 4.83 17.09 -0.78
C VAL A 4 4.81 16.03 -1.89
N LEU A 5 5.97 15.71 -2.48
CA LEU A 5 6.06 14.63 -3.46
C LEU A 5 5.70 13.26 -2.84
N GLY A 6 6.18 12.97 -1.64
CA GLY A 6 5.85 11.73 -0.93
C GLY A 6 4.37 11.63 -0.58
N LEU A 7 3.78 12.73 -0.07
CA LEU A 7 2.34 12.84 0.22
C LEU A 7 1.50 12.58 -1.03
N LEU A 8 1.75 13.31 -2.13
CA LEU A 8 1.01 13.17 -3.38
C LEU A 8 1.15 11.76 -3.96
N SER A 9 2.37 11.22 -3.93
CA SER A 9 2.64 9.85 -4.37
C SER A 9 1.81 8.83 -3.59
N GLY A 10 1.75 8.96 -2.27
CA GLY A 10 0.94 8.09 -1.42
C GLY A 10 -0.56 8.19 -1.72
N VAL A 11 -1.09 9.40 -1.92
CA VAL A 11 -2.50 9.61 -2.30
C VAL A 11 -2.81 9.00 -3.66
N ILE A 12 -1.95 9.21 -4.67
CA ILE A 12 -2.14 8.64 -6.02
C ILE A 12 -2.11 7.11 -5.99
N ILE A 13 -1.13 6.52 -5.28
CA ILE A 13 -1.01 5.07 -5.14
C ILE A 13 -2.24 4.49 -4.44
N SER A 14 -2.69 5.13 -3.36
CA SER A 14 -3.91 4.72 -2.64
C SER A 14 -5.15 4.84 -3.53
N LEU A 15 -5.30 5.91 -4.30
CA LEU A 15 -6.41 6.11 -5.23
C LEU A 15 -6.45 4.99 -6.28
N ILE A 16 -5.33 4.75 -6.96
CA ILE A 16 -5.24 3.73 -8.01
C ILE A 16 -5.42 2.33 -7.42
N GLY A 17 -4.74 2.02 -6.32
CA GLY A 17 -4.84 0.72 -5.67
C GLY A 17 -6.25 0.43 -5.18
N SER A 18 -6.92 1.42 -4.59
CA SER A 18 -8.31 1.30 -4.17
C SER A 18 -9.25 1.13 -5.35
N PHE A 19 -9.01 1.84 -6.45
CA PHE A 19 -9.79 1.67 -7.68
C PHE A 19 -9.67 0.25 -8.24
N ILE A 20 -8.45 -0.28 -8.35
CA ILE A 20 -8.19 -1.65 -8.82
C ILE A 20 -8.87 -2.68 -7.92
N ILE A 21 -8.73 -2.55 -6.60
CA ILE A 21 -9.34 -3.48 -5.63
C ILE A 21 -10.87 -3.42 -5.71
N SER A 22 -11.44 -2.23 -5.92
CA SER A 22 -12.90 -2.03 -6.00
C SER A 22 -13.51 -2.47 -7.33
N LEU A 23 -12.70 -2.91 -8.30
CA LEU A 23 -13.20 -3.64 -9.48
C LEU A 23 -13.73 -5.02 -9.11
N ILE A 24 -13.32 -5.56 -7.96
CA ILE A 24 -13.89 -6.80 -7.42
C ILE A 24 -15.31 -6.48 -6.95
N PRO A 25 -16.35 -7.18 -7.45
CA PRO A 25 -17.72 -7.00 -6.98
C PRO A 25 -17.77 -7.08 -5.45
N TRP A 26 -18.64 -6.28 -4.84
CA TRP A 26 -18.85 -6.23 -3.37
C TRP A 26 -17.75 -5.54 -2.55
N ILE A 27 -16.66 -5.05 -3.15
CA ILE A 27 -15.64 -4.26 -2.44
C ILE A 27 -15.88 -2.76 -2.65
N PRO A 28 -16.38 -2.02 -1.64
CA PRO A 28 -16.67 -0.59 -1.78
C PRO A 28 -15.40 0.27 -1.81
N PHE A 29 -15.34 1.21 -2.75
CA PHE A 29 -14.19 2.10 -2.94
C PHE A 29 -13.86 2.98 -1.74
N ALA A 30 -14.82 3.73 -1.22
CA ALA A 30 -14.58 4.72 -0.17
C ALA A 30 -13.88 4.15 1.09
N PRO A 31 -14.33 3.03 1.70
CA PRO A 31 -13.65 2.47 2.87
C PRO A 31 -12.28 1.87 2.53
N VAL A 32 -12.08 1.31 1.33
CA VAL A 32 -10.75 0.84 0.89
C VAL A 32 -9.81 2.03 0.72
N PHE A 33 -10.26 3.12 0.12
CA PHE A 33 -9.47 4.34 -0.02
C PHE A 33 -9.09 4.93 1.33
N LEU A 34 -10.06 5.10 2.24
CA LEU A 34 -9.81 5.65 3.58
C LEU A 34 -8.85 4.80 4.41
N THR A 35 -8.92 3.47 4.27
CA THR A 35 -8.01 2.56 5.01
C THR A 35 -6.62 2.47 4.37
N THR A 36 -6.50 2.65 3.06
CA THR A 36 -5.21 2.59 2.36
C THR A 36 -4.46 3.93 2.34
N VAL A 37 -5.14 5.07 2.40
CA VAL A 37 -4.52 6.38 2.16
C VAL A 37 -3.47 6.72 3.21
N ILE A 38 -3.76 6.49 4.49
CA ILE A 38 -2.84 6.76 5.60
C ILE A 38 -1.56 5.91 5.49
N PRO A 39 -1.63 4.56 5.41
CA PRO A 39 -0.42 3.75 5.28
C PRO A 39 0.34 4.07 3.99
N SER A 40 -0.35 4.37 2.88
CA SER A 40 0.28 4.73 1.61
C SER A 40 1.08 6.04 1.74
N VAL A 41 0.47 7.08 2.29
CA VAL A 41 1.12 8.37 2.52
C VAL A 41 2.35 8.21 3.41
N LEU A 42 2.23 7.51 4.53
CA LEU A 42 3.36 7.31 5.45
C LEU A 42 4.53 6.60 4.76
N ILE A 43 4.25 5.49 4.07
CA ILE A 43 5.28 4.69 3.41
C ILE A 43 5.95 5.48 2.26
N PHE A 44 5.18 6.19 1.44
CA PHE A 44 5.74 6.96 0.33
C PHE A 44 6.49 8.21 0.79
N VAL A 45 6.11 8.83 1.90
CA VAL A 45 6.93 9.88 2.54
C VAL A 45 8.26 9.31 3.01
N ILE A 46 8.26 8.18 3.74
CA ILE A 46 9.50 7.53 4.23
C ILE A 46 10.41 7.14 3.06
N LEU A 47 9.84 6.49 2.03
CA LEU A 47 10.56 6.13 0.81
C LEU A 47 11.17 7.36 0.14
N THR A 48 10.41 8.45 0.04
CA THR A 48 10.90 9.68 -0.57
C THR A 48 12.17 10.17 0.13
N PHE A 49 12.34 9.99 1.43
CA PHE A 49 13.60 10.33 2.11
C PHE A 49 14.69 9.27 1.93
N ARG A 50 14.34 7.98 1.98
CA ARG A 50 15.27 6.85 1.89
C ARG A 50 15.88 6.61 0.50
N ILE A 51 15.16 6.91 -0.57
CA ILE A 51 15.59 6.60 -1.94
C ILE A 51 16.80 7.47 -2.32
N LYS A 52 17.87 6.81 -2.77
CA LYS A 52 19.06 7.45 -3.34
C LYS A 52 18.83 7.76 -4.83
N PRO A 53 19.30 8.92 -5.33
CA PRO A 53 19.10 9.35 -6.73
C PRO A 53 19.77 8.43 -7.76
N ASP A 54 20.88 7.77 -7.40
CA ASP A 54 21.64 6.88 -8.29
C ASP A 54 21.34 5.39 -8.06
N ALA A 55 20.18 5.06 -7.49
CA ALA A 55 19.81 3.66 -7.31
C ALA A 55 19.49 2.97 -8.65
N SER A 56 19.74 1.66 -8.69
CA SER A 56 19.51 0.84 -9.90
C SER A 56 18.02 0.64 -10.19
N LYS A 57 17.68 0.28 -11.44
CA LYS A 57 16.30 -0.06 -11.83
C LYS A 57 15.71 -1.17 -10.96
N PHE A 58 16.50 -2.20 -10.65
CA PHE A 58 16.10 -3.29 -9.77
C PHE A 58 15.77 -2.78 -8.36
N MET A 59 16.59 -1.89 -7.79
CA MET A 59 16.33 -1.30 -6.48
C MET A 59 15.03 -0.47 -6.45
N TYR A 60 14.68 0.24 -7.53
CA TYR A 60 13.40 0.94 -7.59
C TYR A 60 12.21 -0.03 -7.58
N TRP A 61 12.33 -1.17 -8.28
CA TRP A 61 11.28 -2.18 -8.31
C TRP A 61 11.13 -2.87 -6.95
N VAL A 62 12.24 -3.27 -6.31
CA VAL A 62 12.22 -3.88 -4.97
C VAL A 62 11.63 -2.92 -3.93
N ASN A 63 12.03 -1.65 -3.93
CA ASN A 63 11.45 -0.66 -3.01
C ASN A 63 9.95 -0.46 -3.26
N SER A 64 9.51 -0.47 -4.52
CA SER A 64 8.08 -0.39 -4.88
C SER A 64 7.32 -1.60 -4.35
N PHE A 65 7.84 -2.80 -4.62
CA PHE A 65 7.22 -4.05 -4.19
C PHE A 65 7.10 -4.12 -2.67
N ILE A 66 8.17 -3.83 -1.93
CA ILE A 66 8.17 -3.84 -0.46
C ILE A 66 7.18 -2.79 0.07
N ALA A 67 7.19 -1.58 -0.48
CA ALA A 67 6.28 -0.53 -0.03
C ALA A 67 4.81 -0.90 -0.24
N LEU A 68 4.47 -1.41 -1.42
CA LEU A 68 3.11 -1.83 -1.73
C LEU A 68 2.68 -3.06 -0.92
N PHE A 69 3.62 -3.97 -0.64
CA PHE A 69 3.38 -5.10 0.27
C PHE A 69 3.04 -4.61 1.67
N VAL A 70 3.82 -3.68 2.22
CA VAL A 70 3.56 -3.12 3.56
C VAL A 70 2.24 -2.36 3.60
N VAL A 71 1.95 -1.54 2.58
CA VAL A 71 0.68 -0.82 2.46
C VAL A 71 -0.49 -1.80 2.40
N GLY A 72 -0.41 -2.82 1.55
CA GLY A 72 -1.43 -3.86 1.43
C GLY A 72 -1.63 -4.59 2.75
N PHE A 73 -0.54 -5.03 3.37
CA PHE A 73 -0.55 -5.77 4.62
C PHE A 73 -1.22 -4.98 5.75
N LEU A 74 -0.82 -3.71 5.93
CA LEU A 74 -1.44 -2.83 6.92
C LEU A 74 -2.92 -2.59 6.63
N THR A 75 -3.28 -2.39 5.36
CA THR A 75 -4.67 -2.16 4.96
C THR A 75 -5.54 -3.38 5.29
N PHE A 76 -5.12 -4.59 4.89
CA PHE A 76 -5.88 -5.81 5.16
C PHE A 76 -5.96 -6.11 6.66
N LEU A 77 -4.88 -5.85 7.41
CA LEU A 77 -4.88 -6.02 8.86
C LEU A 77 -5.87 -5.06 9.54
N ILE A 78 -5.86 -3.78 9.15
CA ILE A 78 -6.82 -2.78 9.64
C ILE A 78 -8.26 -3.19 9.31
N ARG A 79 -8.53 -3.60 8.06
CA ARG A 79 -9.85 -4.03 7.62
C ARG A 79 -10.35 -5.22 8.46
N ASN A 80 -9.53 -6.26 8.62
CA ASN A 80 -9.92 -7.45 9.34
C ASN A 80 -10.12 -7.19 10.84
N TYR A 81 -9.31 -6.31 11.44
CA TYR A 81 -9.52 -5.87 12.82
C TYR A 81 -10.89 -5.23 13.03
N PHE A 82 -11.27 -4.30 12.13
CA PHE A 82 -12.59 -3.64 12.22
C PHE A 82 -13.75 -4.58 11.91
N GLN A 83 -13.58 -5.51 10.96
CA GLN A 83 -14.58 -6.55 10.68
C GLN A 83 -14.77 -7.48 11.88
N TRP A 84 -13.69 -7.94 12.50
CA TRP A 84 -13.77 -8.75 13.72
C TRP A 84 -14.50 -7.99 14.83
N LYS A 85 -14.14 -6.73 15.09
CA LYS A 85 -14.80 -5.91 16.13
C LYS A 85 -16.30 -5.73 15.87
N ALA A 86 -16.72 -5.60 14.61
CA ALA A 86 -18.13 -5.48 14.25
C ALA A 86 -18.93 -6.78 14.44
N VAL A 87 -18.27 -7.94 14.28
CA VAL A 87 -18.90 -9.28 14.37
C VAL A 87 -18.70 -9.92 15.75
N ALA A 88 -17.80 -9.39 16.59
CA ALA A 88 -17.47 -9.90 17.92
C ALA A 88 -18.65 -9.94 18.93
N HIS A 89 -19.78 -9.31 18.60
CA HIS A 89 -21.02 -9.40 19.38
C HIS A 89 -21.88 -10.64 19.05
N ILE A 90 -21.45 -11.48 18.10
CA ILE A 90 -22.12 -12.73 17.72
C ILE A 90 -21.39 -13.89 18.43
N GLU A 91 -22.03 -14.48 19.44
CA GLU A 91 -21.49 -15.64 20.16
C GLU A 91 -21.20 -16.80 19.19
N GLY A 92 -19.98 -17.36 19.25
CA GLY A 92 -19.57 -18.54 18.47
C GLY A 92 -18.69 -18.27 17.25
N SER A 93 -18.46 -17.01 16.83
CA SER A 93 -17.53 -16.72 15.73
C SER A 93 -16.08 -16.59 16.21
N GLY A 94 -15.44 -17.72 16.51
CA GLY A 94 -14.00 -17.77 16.71
C GLY A 94 -13.27 -17.59 15.38
N LEU A 95 -12.74 -16.39 15.12
CA LEU A 95 -11.92 -16.14 13.93
C LEU A 95 -10.59 -16.89 14.06
N VAL A 96 -10.31 -17.81 13.13
CA VAL A 96 -9.04 -18.54 13.06
C VAL A 96 -7.97 -17.57 12.57
N TRP A 97 -7.27 -16.94 13.52
CA TRP A 97 -6.29 -15.89 13.24
C TRP A 97 -5.16 -16.34 12.30
N ASP A 98 -4.76 -17.62 12.36
CA ASP A 98 -3.73 -18.16 11.47
C ASP A 98 -4.15 -18.11 9.99
N ALA A 99 -5.41 -18.45 9.70
CA ALA A 99 -5.95 -18.37 8.35
C ALA A 99 -6.04 -16.91 7.89
N VAL A 100 -6.47 -16.00 8.76
CA VAL A 100 -6.56 -14.56 8.47
C VAL A 100 -5.19 -13.99 8.14
N ILE A 101 -4.16 -14.34 8.92
CA ILE A 101 -2.79 -13.88 8.69
C ILE A 101 -2.27 -14.42 7.35
N LEU A 102 -2.47 -15.72 7.08
CA LEU A 102 -2.04 -16.34 5.83
C LEU A 102 -2.72 -15.67 4.61
N PHE A 103 -4.03 -15.47 4.66
CA PHE A 103 -4.76 -14.79 3.59
C PHE A 103 -4.29 -13.34 3.41
N ASN A 104 -4.03 -12.60 4.49
CA ASN A 104 -3.51 -11.23 4.39
C ASN A 104 -2.16 -11.19 3.70
N ILE A 105 -1.26 -12.11 4.03
CA ILE A 105 0.07 -12.19 3.40
C ILE A 105 -0.10 -12.49 1.91
N LEU A 106 -0.89 -13.49 1.54
CA LEU A 106 -1.09 -13.89 0.15
C LEU A 106 -1.75 -12.78 -0.69
N TYR A 107 -2.83 -12.16 -0.20
CA TYR A 107 -3.48 -11.06 -0.89
C TYR A 107 -2.55 -9.84 -1.00
N SER A 108 -1.79 -9.52 0.04
CA SER A 108 -0.82 -8.41 0.01
C SER A 108 0.29 -8.65 -0.99
N LEU A 109 0.80 -9.89 -1.08
CA LEU A 109 1.80 -10.27 -2.08
C LEU A 109 1.24 -10.14 -3.51
N GLY A 110 0.04 -10.67 -3.76
CA GLY A 110 -0.61 -10.58 -5.06
C GLY A 110 -0.85 -9.14 -5.49
N VAL A 111 -1.44 -8.33 -4.62
CA VAL A 111 -1.69 -6.90 -4.87
C VAL A 111 -0.38 -6.14 -5.08
N ALA A 112 0.64 -6.38 -4.24
CA ALA A 112 1.94 -5.73 -4.38
C ALA A 112 2.60 -6.07 -5.72
N LEU A 113 2.52 -7.33 -6.17
CA LEU A 113 3.08 -7.74 -7.45
C LEU A 113 2.39 -7.03 -8.62
N ILE A 114 1.06 -6.99 -8.63
CA ILE A 114 0.25 -6.37 -9.70
C ILE A 114 0.48 -4.85 -9.76
N ILE A 115 0.53 -4.18 -8.60
CA ILE A 115 0.66 -2.71 -8.52
C ILE A 115 2.12 -2.26 -8.58
N SER A 116 3.09 -3.17 -8.39
CA SER A 116 4.54 -2.86 -8.39
C SER A 116 5.04 -2.03 -9.58
N PRO A 117 4.55 -2.19 -10.82
CA PRO A 117 4.98 -1.35 -11.95
C PRO A 117 4.61 0.12 -11.76
N ILE A 118 3.46 0.40 -11.13
CA ILE A 118 2.98 1.76 -10.87
C ILE A 118 3.86 2.42 -9.81
N GLY A 119 4.10 1.73 -8.69
CA GLY A 119 5.01 2.23 -7.65
C GLY A 119 6.45 2.41 -8.15
N TYR A 120 6.91 1.56 -9.08
CA TYR A 120 8.22 1.72 -9.73
C TYR A 120 8.32 3.05 -10.48
N LEU A 121 7.30 3.42 -11.27
CA LEU A 121 7.30 4.68 -12.00
C LEU A 121 7.35 5.89 -11.06
N VAL A 122 6.59 5.83 -9.97
CA VAL A 122 6.58 6.85 -8.92
C VAL A 122 7.96 7.00 -8.27
N ILE A 123 8.55 5.89 -7.80
CA ILE A 123 9.86 5.87 -7.15
C ILE A 123 10.96 6.36 -8.09
N LYS A 124 10.95 5.90 -9.35
CA LYS A 124 11.89 6.36 -10.38
C LYS A 124 11.77 7.87 -10.60
N ARG A 125 10.55 8.41 -10.66
CA ARG A 125 10.31 9.85 -10.83
C ARG A 125 10.82 10.64 -9.63
N ILE A 126 10.59 10.17 -8.41
CA ILE A 126 11.13 10.78 -7.19
C ILE A 126 12.66 10.84 -7.23
N ALA A 127 13.32 9.74 -7.61
CA ALA A 127 14.78 9.69 -7.70
C ALA A 127 15.34 10.66 -8.76
N GLN A 128 14.69 10.75 -9.92
CA GLN A 128 15.05 11.71 -10.98
C GLN A 128 14.92 13.15 -10.51
N LEU A 129 13.80 13.50 -9.87
CA LEU A 129 13.59 14.84 -9.33
C LEU A 129 14.63 15.15 -8.25
N LYS A 130 14.93 14.21 -7.35
CA LYS A 130 16.00 14.40 -6.37
C LYS A 130 17.33 14.74 -7.03
N LYS A 131 17.74 14.01 -8.06
CA LYS A 131 19.00 14.26 -8.79
C LYS A 131 19.06 15.64 -9.47
N GLN A 132 17.91 16.19 -9.83
CA GLN A 132 17.83 17.50 -10.49
C GLN A 132 17.86 18.67 -9.49
N TYR A 133 17.37 18.47 -8.27
CA TYR A 133 17.16 19.54 -7.28
C TYR A 133 18.06 19.45 -6.03
N LEU A 134 18.85 18.38 -5.89
CA LEU A 134 19.84 18.15 -4.84
C LEU A 134 21.15 17.70 -5.48
#